data_AF-A0A953ZXR2-F1
#
_entry.id   AF-A0A953ZXR2-F1
#
_cell.length_a   1.000
_cell.length_b   1.000
_cell.length_c   1.000
_cell.angle_alpha   90.00
_cell.angle_beta   90.00
_cell.angle_gamma   90.00
#
_symmetry.space_group_name_H-M   'P 1'
#
loop_
_entity.id
_entity.type
_entity.pdbx_description
1 polymer ?
#
loop_
_entity_poly.entity_id
_entity_poly.type
_entity_poly.pdbx_seq_one_letter_code
_entity_poly.pdbx_strand_id
1 'polypeptide(L)'
;MTVSAASTSGRGTVPRAQLGVLLALAVATGVAFWMESSGPGIKNWLLKQFEVEGIGLHTVWAIVSDIGLGETIALISLTVFVITGSRRRLQDTAVAAITAGLLVNLLKVVVMRERPIPNASFAWPSGHSAAAAALVGALSGWRPRITAVGWLGALGVAASRLMRGRHWVSDVCGGMFLGYLCGVVVQRLPLWLPAWLERERVRLCIAWCVVGGWCVLLLRLPTNSGMDLLTNLAPVLACGLWAASRSVERSREGSVLQQWPRAGYLALFLAVVLIARLGSDRFALIDVDEPRFAAASRTMLNTGDWIVPWFNGHERFDKPVFIYWMQAAAMALIDPIEAAARLPSALGVALAALATAGIGRLLGLGRAAALLAGLIAGTAPLAQALAHGSTADGLLYGLVTGVGFVQVLRFRRGPTAGTWWALWLGVGIAFLTKGPPALVGPIALGLGLRWAGARAALGPTLGGIALALGVVAAWAVPALIQTDGGFFTRGVMYHVVERSVRPFEGHGGFAPWWLLTYLVTIPLTMLPWSLLLPWAWRTVRSRAVDVAAVGAAGPGASTERPPLTPKATSRLLLGWALGVVATFTVVISKLPHYVLPC
;
A
#
# COMPACT_ATOMS: atom_id res chain seq x y z
N MET A 1 -30.93 34.31 24.23
CA MET A 1 -30.29 33.21 24.98
C MET A 1 -28.92 32.91 24.36
N THR A 2 -27.89 33.52 24.97
CA THR A 2 -26.47 33.15 25.04
C THR A 2 -25.83 32.39 23.87
N VAL A 3 -25.25 33.16 22.93
CA VAL A 3 -24.03 32.78 22.22
C VAL A 3 -22.91 32.74 23.26
N SER A 4 -22.43 31.54 23.61
CA SER A 4 -21.30 31.37 24.52
C SER A 4 -20.03 31.86 23.83
N ALA A 5 -19.53 33.00 24.33
CA ALA A 5 -18.20 33.51 24.09
C ALA A 5 -17.16 32.55 24.70
N ALA A 6 -16.63 31.64 23.89
CA ALA A 6 -15.45 30.87 24.24
C ALA A 6 -14.18 31.65 23.86
N SER A 7 -13.75 32.48 24.79
CA SER A 7 -12.36 32.89 25.06
C SER A 7 -11.47 33.29 23.86
N THR A 8 -11.57 34.55 23.46
CA THR A 8 -10.41 35.33 22.95
C THR A 8 -9.46 35.68 24.10
N SER A 9 -8.93 34.68 24.81
CA SER A 9 -7.94 34.88 25.87
C SER A 9 -6.52 34.76 25.31
N GLY A 10 -5.74 35.85 25.37
CA GLY A 10 -4.27 35.77 25.45
C GLY A 10 -3.50 36.01 24.15
N ARG A 11 -3.70 37.14 23.47
CA ARG A 11 -2.68 37.70 22.56
C ARG A 11 -2.00 38.87 23.28
N GLY A 12 -0.81 38.63 23.83
CA GLY A 12 0.00 39.72 24.38
C GLY A 12 1.27 39.27 25.08
N THR A 13 1.24 38.16 25.83
CA THR A 13 2.40 37.72 26.62
C THR A 13 2.79 36.27 26.34
N VAL A 14 4.09 35.97 26.41
CA VAL A 14 4.60 34.60 26.36
C VAL A 14 4.34 33.95 27.73
N PRO A 15 3.57 32.85 27.83
CA PRO A 15 3.40 32.12 29.08
C PRO A 15 4.75 31.83 29.73
N ARG A 16 4.85 32.00 31.05
CA ARG A 16 6.10 31.78 31.82
C ARG A 16 6.75 30.43 31.53
N ALA A 17 5.96 29.39 31.27
CA ALA A 17 6.45 28.07 30.89
C ALA A 17 7.14 28.06 29.51
N GLN A 18 6.62 28.76 28.50
CA GLN A 18 7.27 28.88 27.18
C GLN A 18 8.57 29.68 27.27
N LEU A 19 8.57 30.75 28.07
CA LEU A 19 9.75 31.58 28.30
C LEU A 19 10.84 30.80 29.05
N GLY A 20 10.47 30.00 30.06
CA GLY A 20 11.39 29.14 30.80
C GLY A 20 12.09 28.11 29.90
N VAL A 21 11.36 27.53 28.94
CA VAL A 21 11.95 26.59 27.97
C VAL A 21 12.88 27.30 26.98
N LEU A 22 12.52 28.49 26.48
CA LEU A 22 13.40 29.29 25.62
C LEU A 22 14.69 29.67 26.36
N LEU A 23 14.59 30.09 27.62
CA LEU A 23 15.74 30.41 28.46
C LEU A 23 16.63 29.18 28.68
N ALA A 24 16.04 28.03 28.99
CA ALA A 24 16.78 26.78 29.19
C ALA A 24 17.53 26.34 27.92
N LEU A 25 16.90 26.41 26.75
CA LEU A 25 17.53 26.07 25.47
C LEU A 25 18.63 27.08 25.08
N ALA A 26 18.45 28.37 25.38
CA ALA A 26 19.47 29.39 25.16
C ALA A 26 20.69 29.16 26.06
N VAL A 27 20.48 28.89 27.36
CA VAL A 27 21.54 28.55 28.31
C VAL A 27 22.26 27.26 27.89
N ALA A 28 21.52 26.22 27.52
CA ALA A 28 22.10 24.96 27.05
C ALA A 28 22.95 25.14 25.79
N THR A 29 22.52 26.02 24.87
CA THR A 29 23.28 26.35 23.66
C THR A 29 24.59 27.08 24.02
N GLY A 30 24.53 28.07 24.92
CA GLY A 30 25.72 28.80 25.39
C GLY A 30 26.72 27.92 26.14
N VAL A 31 26.23 27.07 27.07
CA VAL A 31 27.06 26.11 27.80
C VAL A 31 27.72 25.11 26.86
N ALA A 32 26.98 24.59 25.87
CA ALA A 32 27.54 23.67 24.89
C ALA A 32 28.64 24.30 24.03
N PHE A 33 28.45 25.55 23.56
CA PHE A 33 29.50 26.29 22.87
C PHE A 33 30.72 26.52 23.76
N TRP A 34 30.51 26.94 25.01
CA TRP A 34 31.59 27.14 25.96
C TRP A 34 32.39 25.85 26.19
N MET A 35 31.73 24.73 26.48
CA MET A 35 32.37 23.42 26.67
C MET A 35 33.20 22.99 25.46
N GLU A 36 32.67 23.18 24.25
CA GLU A 36 33.37 22.84 23.00
C GLU A 36 34.57 23.76 22.72
N SER A 37 34.56 24.99 23.26
CA SER A 37 35.65 25.97 23.12
C SER A 37 36.69 25.92 24.25
N SER A 38 36.42 25.21 25.36
CA SER A 38 37.23 25.24 26.61
C SER A 38 38.51 24.39 26.59
N GLY A 39 38.94 23.89 25.42
CA GLY A 39 40.24 23.22 25.23
C GLY A 39 40.17 21.78 24.72
N PRO A 40 41.31 21.17 24.34
CA PRO A 40 41.37 19.88 23.65
C PRO A 40 40.84 18.70 24.47
N GLY A 41 41.03 18.73 25.80
CA GLY A 41 40.64 17.63 26.69
C GLY A 41 39.12 17.37 26.72
N ILE A 42 38.33 18.43 26.86
CA ILE A 42 36.85 18.33 26.85
C ILE A 42 36.35 17.97 25.44
N LYS A 43 36.95 18.57 24.41
CA LYS A 43 36.62 18.26 23.01
C LYS A 43 36.90 16.78 22.66
N ASN A 44 38.05 16.25 23.09
CA ASN A 44 38.42 14.86 22.86
C ASN A 44 37.57 13.90 23.69
N TRP A 45 37.25 14.26 24.94
CA TRP A 45 36.32 13.49 25.76
C TRP A 45 34.94 13.39 25.10
N LEU A 46 34.42 14.50 24.55
CA LEU A 46 33.17 14.51 23.78
C LEU A 46 33.26 13.61 22.54
N LEU A 47 34.32 13.74 21.74
CA LEU A 47 34.53 12.91 20.54
C LEU A 47 34.54 11.41 20.86
N LYS A 48 35.18 11.02 21.98
CA LYS A 48 35.28 9.63 22.43
C LYS A 48 33.93 9.02 22.84
N GLN A 49 32.95 9.82 23.27
CA GLN A 49 31.60 9.32 23.56
C GLN A 49 30.81 8.96 22.29
N PHE A 50 31.24 9.43 21.11
CA PHE A 50 30.54 9.24 19.84
C PHE A 50 31.17 8.13 18.95
N GLU A 51 32.27 7.51 19.38
CA GLU A 51 32.82 6.29 18.79
C GLU A 51 32.04 5.06 19.29
N VAL A 52 30.90 4.75 18.67
CA VAL A 52 30.13 3.54 18.99
C VAL A 52 30.13 2.61 17.77
N GLU A 53 30.92 1.55 17.82
CA GLU A 53 30.84 0.41 16.90
C GLU A 53 29.77 -0.58 17.38
N GLY A 54 28.74 -0.82 16.56
CA GLY A 54 27.71 -1.82 16.84
C GLY A 54 26.55 -1.79 15.83
N ILE A 55 26.40 -2.88 15.07
CA ILE A 55 25.53 -2.97 13.88
C ILE A 55 24.01 -3.02 14.22
N GLY A 56 23.61 -3.01 15.50
CA GLY A 56 22.18 -3.04 15.91
C GLY A 56 21.52 -1.68 16.19
N LEU A 57 22.24 -0.71 16.78
CA LEU A 57 21.66 0.56 17.23
C LEU A 57 21.55 1.61 16.12
N HIS A 58 22.36 1.53 15.07
CA HIS A 58 22.35 2.52 13.98
C HIS A 58 20.99 2.59 13.27
N THR A 59 20.29 1.46 13.11
CA THR A 59 18.94 1.40 12.50
C THR A 59 17.89 2.10 13.37
N VAL A 60 17.94 1.88 14.69
CA VAL A 60 17.04 2.56 15.66
C VAL A 60 17.27 4.07 15.62
N TRP A 61 18.53 4.51 15.63
CA TRP A 61 18.85 5.94 15.55
C TRP A 61 18.53 6.56 14.19
N ALA A 62 18.57 5.79 13.11
CA ALA A 62 18.12 6.23 11.81
C ALA A 62 16.61 6.51 11.80
N ILE A 63 15.80 5.58 12.33
CA ILE A 63 14.35 5.75 12.46
C ILE A 63 14.01 6.96 13.34
N VAL A 64 14.71 7.13 14.47
CA VAL A 64 14.49 8.27 15.37
C VAL A 64 14.93 9.59 14.73
N SER A 65 16.02 9.62 13.96
CA SER A 65 16.44 10.80 13.19
C SER A 65 15.41 11.22 12.14
N ASP A 66 14.72 10.26 11.53
CA ASP A 66 13.77 10.50 10.45
C ASP A 66 12.53 11.26 10.93
N ILE A 67 12.24 11.28 12.25
CA ILE A 67 11.21 12.14 12.86
C ILE A 67 11.46 13.63 12.59
N GLY A 68 12.73 14.02 12.46
CA GLY A 68 13.13 15.41 12.18
C GLY A 68 13.16 15.79 10.69
N LEU A 69 12.80 14.89 9.77
CA LEU A 69 12.73 15.20 8.34
C LEU A 69 11.52 16.09 8.03
N GLY A 70 11.67 17.00 7.05
CA GLY A 70 10.59 17.89 6.62
C GLY A 70 9.33 17.14 6.18
N GLU A 71 9.49 15.98 5.55
CA GLU A 71 8.40 15.07 5.17
C GLU A 71 7.66 14.54 6.40
N THR A 72 8.37 14.02 7.39
CA THR A 72 7.78 13.51 8.64
C THR A 72 7.03 14.60 9.40
N ILE A 73 7.55 15.81 9.39
CA ILE A 73 6.93 16.94 10.10
C ILE A 73 5.69 17.45 9.35
N ALA A 74 5.70 17.44 8.03
CA ALA A 74 4.50 17.68 7.23
C ALA A 74 3.43 16.63 7.56
N LEU A 75 3.81 15.36 7.71
CA LEU A 75 2.89 14.29 8.06
C LEU A 75 2.36 14.38 9.49
N ILE A 76 3.19 14.74 10.47
CA ILE A 76 2.74 14.97 11.85
C ILE A 76 1.81 16.18 11.91
N SER A 77 2.13 17.28 11.22
CA SER A 77 1.26 18.47 11.10
C SER A 77 -0.12 18.09 10.57
N LEU A 78 -0.12 17.24 9.56
CA LEU A 78 -1.31 16.77 8.86
C LEU A 78 -2.09 15.73 9.70
N THR A 79 -1.39 14.91 10.51
CA THR A 79 -1.98 14.02 11.52
C THR A 79 -2.67 14.82 12.62
N VAL A 80 -2.03 15.87 13.14
CA VAL A 80 -2.61 16.79 14.13
C VAL A 80 -3.88 17.42 13.57
N PHE A 81 -3.90 17.80 12.29
CA PHE A 81 -5.10 18.31 11.64
C PHE A 81 -6.25 17.29 11.61
N VAL A 82 -5.96 16.04 11.26
CA VAL A 82 -6.97 14.96 11.23
C VAL A 82 -7.54 14.70 12.62
N ILE A 83 -6.70 14.66 13.66
CA ILE A 83 -7.12 14.39 15.04
C ILE A 83 -7.90 15.58 15.62
N THR A 84 -7.49 16.81 15.32
CA THR A 84 -8.04 18.01 15.98
C THR A 84 -9.16 18.68 15.22
N GLY A 85 -9.27 18.45 13.91
CA GLY A 85 -10.12 19.22 13.00
C GLY A 85 -9.75 20.72 12.92
N SER A 86 -8.64 21.14 13.56
CA SER A 86 -8.30 22.54 13.76
C SER A 86 -7.36 23.03 12.66
N ARG A 87 -7.91 23.83 11.74
CA ARG A 87 -7.16 24.46 10.63
C ARG A 87 -6.01 25.33 11.12
N ARG A 88 -6.26 26.07 12.20
CA ARG A 88 -5.27 26.93 12.85
C ARG A 88 -4.03 26.13 13.26
N ARG A 89 -4.20 24.93 13.80
CA ARG A 89 -3.07 24.11 14.24
C ARG A 89 -2.27 23.54 13.08
N LEU A 90 -2.92 23.16 11.98
CA LEU A 90 -2.22 22.76 10.76
C LEU A 90 -1.36 23.90 10.21
N GLN A 91 -1.91 25.12 10.19
CA GLN A 91 -1.18 26.32 9.79
C GLN A 91 0.01 26.56 10.72
N ASP A 92 -0.24 26.52 12.02
CA ASP A 92 0.78 26.84 13.01
C ASP A 92 1.95 25.86 12.90
N THR A 93 1.70 24.55 12.74
CA THR A 93 2.76 23.55 12.62
C THR A 93 3.47 23.59 11.27
N ALA A 94 2.74 23.79 10.16
CA ALA A 94 3.33 23.86 8.83
C ALA A 94 4.19 25.11 8.64
N VAL A 95 3.68 26.28 9.04
CA VAL A 95 4.42 27.54 8.93
C VAL A 95 5.60 27.57 9.90
N ALA A 96 5.47 26.99 11.10
CA ALA A 96 6.61 26.85 12.01
C ALA A 96 7.73 26.00 11.41
N ALA A 97 7.39 24.88 10.78
CA ALA A 97 8.36 23.98 10.15
C ALA A 97 9.07 24.63 8.94
N ILE A 98 8.31 25.29 8.06
CA ILE A 98 8.86 26.00 6.90
C ILE A 98 9.78 27.14 7.35
N THR A 99 9.32 27.96 8.30
CA THR A 99 10.09 29.10 8.82
C THR A 99 11.37 28.62 9.51
N ALA A 100 11.31 27.55 10.32
CA ALA A 100 12.49 26.96 10.94
C ALA A 100 13.46 26.39 9.88
N GLY A 101 12.95 25.71 8.85
CA GLY A 101 13.77 25.17 7.76
C GLY A 101 14.50 26.25 6.97
N LEU A 102 13.81 27.33 6.59
CA LEU A 102 14.41 28.47 5.89
C LEU A 102 15.50 29.13 6.74
N LEU A 103 15.22 29.39 8.02
CA LEU A 103 16.17 30.05 8.92
C LEU A 103 17.40 29.16 9.20
N VAL A 104 17.22 27.84 9.36
CA VAL A 104 18.32 26.89 9.48
C VAL A 104 19.21 26.89 8.24
N ASN A 105 18.62 26.83 7.04
CA ASN A 105 19.39 26.79 5.79
C ASN A 105 20.17 28.09 5.57
N LEU A 106 19.56 29.24 5.90
CA LEU A 106 20.26 30.52 5.88
C LEU A 106 21.46 30.52 6.83
N LEU A 107 21.25 30.12 8.09
CA LEU A 107 22.32 30.13 9.11
C LEU A 107 23.43 29.11 8.83
N LYS A 108 23.11 27.99 8.19
CA LYS A 108 24.13 27.02 7.74
C LYS A 108 25.12 27.63 6.77
N VAL A 109 24.64 28.45 5.83
CA VAL A 109 25.48 29.12 4.84
C VAL A 109 26.24 30.29 5.46
N VAL A 110 25.69 30.94 6.49
CA VAL A 110 26.37 32.05 7.19
C VAL A 110 27.49 31.55 8.11
N VAL A 111 27.23 30.49 8.88
CA VAL A 111 28.16 30.03 9.93
C VAL A 111 29.19 29.02 9.39
N MET A 112 28.88 28.31 8.30
CA MET A 112 29.76 27.37 7.61
C MET A 112 30.51 26.37 8.51
N ARG A 113 29.92 26.00 9.65
CA ARG A 113 30.57 25.13 10.63
C ARG A 113 30.72 23.71 10.08
N GLU A 114 31.90 23.13 10.22
CA GLU A 114 32.17 21.73 9.88
C GLU A 114 31.53 20.74 10.86
N ARG A 115 31.14 19.58 10.32
CA ARG A 115 30.52 18.50 11.09
C ARG A 115 31.57 17.62 11.77
N PRO A 116 31.21 16.93 12.87
CA PRO A 116 32.10 15.94 13.49
C PRO A 116 32.49 14.82 12.51
N ILE A 117 31.52 14.31 11.74
CA ILE A 117 31.75 13.40 10.61
C ILE A 117 31.46 14.16 9.31
N PRO A 118 32.47 14.31 8.41
CA PRO A 118 32.32 15.04 7.16
C PRO A 118 31.14 14.55 6.30
N ASN A 119 30.38 15.50 5.73
CA ASN A 119 29.37 15.24 4.70
C ASN A 119 29.15 16.50 3.85
N ALA A 120 28.26 16.43 2.85
CA ALA A 120 27.99 17.51 1.91
C ALA A 120 27.25 18.76 2.48
N SER A 121 27.14 18.94 3.80
CA SER A 121 26.36 20.05 4.38
C SER A 121 26.92 20.58 5.70
N PHE A 122 26.72 21.87 6.00
CA PHE A 122 27.18 22.49 7.25
C PHE A 122 26.44 22.00 8.50
N ALA A 123 27.11 22.08 9.65
CA ALA A 123 26.70 21.49 10.92
C ALA A 123 25.70 22.36 11.70
N TRP A 124 25.94 23.66 11.82
CA TRP A 124 25.16 24.55 12.68
C TRP A 124 24.13 25.38 11.90
N PRO A 125 22.88 25.51 12.37
CA PRO A 125 22.22 24.70 13.40
C PRO A 125 21.69 23.35 12.85
N SER A 126 21.37 22.41 13.74
CA SER A 126 20.79 21.12 13.34
C SER A 126 19.35 21.28 12.81
N GLY A 127 19.16 21.05 11.51
CA GLY A 127 17.85 21.16 10.87
C GLY A 127 16.82 20.13 11.34
N HIS A 128 17.24 18.90 11.64
CA HIS A 128 16.32 17.86 12.15
C HIS A 128 15.80 18.22 13.53
N SER A 129 16.69 18.71 14.40
CA SER A 129 16.37 19.14 15.75
C SER A 129 15.51 20.41 15.75
N ALA A 130 15.79 21.36 14.85
CA ALA A 130 14.99 22.56 14.67
C ALA A 130 13.58 22.26 14.19
N ALA A 131 13.45 21.41 13.17
CA ALA A 131 12.15 21.10 12.61
C ALA A 131 11.28 20.32 13.62
N ALA A 132 11.87 19.39 14.39
CA ALA A 132 11.18 18.69 15.48
C ALA A 132 10.75 19.66 16.60
N ALA A 133 11.62 20.57 17.04
CA ALA A 133 11.30 21.54 18.07
C ALA A 133 10.28 22.60 17.61
N ALA A 134 10.25 22.95 16.32
CA ALA A 134 9.27 23.85 15.74
C ALA A 134 7.84 23.32 15.83
N LEU A 135 7.68 22.01 15.61
CA LEU A 135 6.40 21.34 15.81
C LEU A 135 5.96 21.41 17.29
N VAL A 136 6.88 21.15 18.23
CA VAL A 136 6.58 21.26 19.67
C VAL A 136 6.22 22.70 20.04
N GLY A 137 6.95 23.68 19.52
CA GLY A 137 6.66 25.10 19.68
C GLY A 137 5.25 25.45 19.21
N ALA A 138 4.88 24.99 18.00
CA ALA A 138 3.58 25.21 17.39
C ALA A 138 2.42 24.50 18.10
N LEU A 139 2.69 23.49 18.93
CA LEU A 139 1.68 22.76 19.72
C LEU A 139 1.67 23.13 21.21
N SER A 140 2.71 23.83 21.69
CA SER A 140 2.95 24.09 23.11
C SER A 140 1.83 24.82 23.86
N GLY A 141 0.99 25.59 23.16
CA GLY A 141 -0.16 26.30 23.74
C GLY A 141 -1.46 25.48 23.81
N TRP A 142 -1.48 24.22 23.38
CA TRP A 142 -2.73 23.47 23.22
C TRP A 142 -3.03 22.44 24.33
N ARG A 143 -2.22 21.39 24.49
CA ARG A 143 -2.42 20.36 25.52
C ARG A 143 -1.08 19.95 26.13
N PRO A 144 -0.86 20.14 27.44
CA PRO A 144 0.42 19.83 28.10
C PRO A 144 0.93 18.42 27.85
N ARG A 145 0.03 17.42 27.81
CA ARG A 145 0.40 16.01 27.53
C ARG A 145 0.95 15.81 26.11
N ILE A 146 0.40 16.49 25.11
CA ILE A 146 0.85 16.38 23.72
C ILE A 146 2.18 17.11 23.54
N THR A 147 2.32 18.27 24.18
CA THR A 147 3.59 19.00 24.24
C THR A 147 4.69 18.17 24.92
N ALA A 148 4.38 17.46 26.00
CA ALA A 148 5.32 16.58 26.70
C ALA A 148 5.77 15.40 25.81
N VAL A 149 4.85 14.75 25.10
CA VAL A 149 5.19 13.70 24.12
C VAL A 149 6.02 14.28 22.96
N GLY A 150 5.68 15.48 22.51
CA GLY A 150 6.45 16.20 21.49
C GLY A 150 7.90 16.46 21.93
N TRP A 151 8.12 16.83 23.19
CA TRP A 151 9.46 17.01 23.76
C TRP A 151 10.25 15.71 23.81
N LEU A 152 9.63 14.58 24.15
CA LEU A 152 10.29 13.27 24.09
C LEU A 152 10.76 12.96 22.66
N GLY A 153 9.93 13.24 21.65
CA GLY A 153 10.30 13.09 20.24
C GLY A 153 11.44 14.03 19.82
N ALA A 154 11.36 15.32 20.17
CA ALA A 154 12.40 16.30 19.84
C ALA A 154 13.75 15.99 20.52
N LEU A 155 13.73 15.53 21.78
CA LEU A 155 14.91 15.08 22.51
C LEU A 155 15.47 13.77 21.93
N GLY A 156 14.60 12.86 21.48
CA GLY A 156 15.01 11.65 20.76
C GLY A 156 15.72 11.98 19.45
N VAL A 157 15.17 12.89 18.64
CA VAL A 157 15.80 13.39 17.41
C VAL A 157 17.15 14.00 17.74
N ALA A 158 17.22 14.90 18.73
CA ALA A 158 18.45 15.51 19.20
C ALA A 158 19.51 14.47 19.58
N ALA A 159 19.18 13.52 20.44
CA ALA A 159 20.08 12.43 20.83
C ALA A 159 20.54 11.62 19.62
N SER A 160 19.64 11.27 18.70
CA SER A 160 20.00 10.52 17.49
C SER A 160 21.02 11.25 16.59
N ARG A 161 20.98 12.59 16.54
CA ARG A 161 21.94 13.38 15.74
C ARG A 161 23.34 13.37 16.35
N LEU A 162 23.42 13.33 17.68
CA LEU A 162 24.66 13.22 18.44
C LEU A 162 25.23 11.81 18.32
N MET A 163 24.42 10.77 18.59
CA MET A 163 24.84 9.35 18.54
C MET A 163 25.29 8.90 17.15
N ARG A 164 24.83 9.56 16.08
CA ARG A 164 25.28 9.30 14.70
C ARG A 164 26.50 10.12 14.27
N GLY A 165 27.10 10.88 15.19
CA GLY A 165 28.26 11.76 14.93
C GLY A 165 27.98 12.85 13.89
N ARG A 166 26.71 13.21 13.66
CA ARG A 166 26.36 14.12 12.55
C ARG A 166 26.43 15.59 12.92
N HIS A 167 26.40 15.92 14.22
CA HIS A 167 26.31 17.28 14.75
C HIS A 167 27.00 17.37 16.12
N TRP A 168 27.51 18.56 16.45
CA TRP A 168 27.97 18.91 17.79
C TRP A 168 26.78 19.14 18.74
N VAL A 169 27.04 19.14 20.05
CA VAL A 169 25.98 19.35 21.07
C VAL A 169 25.37 20.73 20.90
N SER A 170 26.20 21.75 20.68
CA SER A 170 25.75 23.12 20.43
C SER A 170 24.92 23.28 19.15
N ASP A 171 25.15 22.47 18.11
CA ASP A 171 24.35 22.48 16.88
C ASP A 171 22.92 22.00 17.11
N VAL A 172 22.79 20.96 17.94
CA VAL A 172 21.51 20.34 18.30
C VAL A 172 20.72 21.25 19.24
N CYS A 173 21.36 21.78 20.28
CA CYS A 173 20.77 22.76 21.19
C CYS A 173 20.32 24.03 20.45
N GLY A 174 21.18 24.59 19.59
CA GLY A 174 20.87 25.76 18.78
C GLY A 174 19.73 25.50 17.80
N GLY A 175 19.70 24.32 17.18
CA GLY A 175 18.57 23.87 16.36
C GLY A 175 17.26 23.83 17.15
N MET A 176 17.25 23.17 18.31
CA MET A 176 16.04 23.07 19.15
C MET A 176 15.53 24.43 19.63
N PHE A 177 16.43 25.32 20.05
CA PHE A 177 16.09 26.69 20.44
C PHE A 177 15.37 27.43 19.32
N LEU A 178 16.00 27.45 18.15
CA LEU A 178 15.55 28.22 16.99
C LEU A 178 14.24 27.67 16.41
N GLY A 179 14.13 26.34 16.34
CA GLY A 179 12.89 25.66 15.99
C GLY A 179 11.75 26.01 16.94
N TYR A 180 11.95 25.82 18.24
CA TYR A 180 10.92 26.10 19.25
C TYR A 180 10.48 27.56 19.22
N LEU A 181 11.41 28.49 19.05
CA LEU A 181 11.13 29.92 18.87
C LEU A 181 10.22 30.17 17.66
N CYS A 182 10.53 29.60 16.49
CA CYS A 182 9.67 29.70 15.31
C CYS A 182 8.23 29.21 15.60
N GLY A 183 8.09 28.06 16.27
CA GLY A 183 6.77 27.53 16.63
C GLY A 183 5.98 28.42 17.58
N VAL A 184 6.64 29.00 18.58
CA VAL A 184 6.05 29.93 19.57
C VAL A 184 5.65 31.27 18.93
N VAL A 185 6.44 31.76 17.97
CA VAL A 185 6.12 33.00 17.22
C VAL A 185 4.93 32.77 16.28
N VAL A 186 4.93 31.66 15.54
CA VAL A 186 3.88 31.34 14.56
C VAL A 186 2.50 31.21 15.20
N GLN A 187 2.37 30.62 16.40
CA GLN A 187 1.11 30.56 17.15
C GLN A 187 0.45 31.93 17.39
N ARG A 188 1.22 33.01 17.35
CA ARG A 188 0.78 34.38 17.62
C ARG A 188 0.49 35.19 16.36
N LEU A 189 0.95 34.75 15.20
CA LEU A 189 0.70 35.44 13.93
C LEU A 189 -0.69 35.07 13.38
N PRO A 190 -1.49 36.03 12.87
CA PRO A 190 -2.75 35.74 12.21
C PRO A 190 -2.48 35.23 10.78
N LEU A 191 -2.39 33.92 10.59
CA LEU A 191 -2.17 33.29 9.28
C LEU A 191 -3.50 32.93 8.60
N TRP A 192 -3.70 33.34 7.35
CA TRP A 192 -4.92 33.07 6.57
C TRP A 192 -4.66 31.91 5.59
N LEU A 193 -5.58 30.93 5.52
CA LEU A 193 -5.58 29.92 4.45
C LEU A 193 -6.77 30.17 3.51
N PRO A 194 -6.66 29.82 2.21
CA PRO A 194 -7.76 30.01 1.29
C PRO A 194 -8.97 29.09 1.59
N ALA A 195 -10.18 29.57 1.33
CA ALA A 195 -11.46 28.92 1.67
C ALA A 195 -11.71 27.55 1.00
N TRP A 196 -10.88 27.09 0.05
CA TRP A 196 -11.05 25.79 -0.60
C TRP A 196 -10.57 24.61 0.27
N LEU A 197 -9.70 24.84 1.25
CA LEU A 197 -9.27 23.85 2.26
C LEU A 197 -10.38 23.47 3.26
N GLU A 198 -11.53 24.13 3.16
CA GLU A 198 -12.61 24.03 4.12
C GLU A 198 -13.54 22.83 3.95
N ARG A 199 -13.56 22.23 2.77
CA ARG A 199 -14.51 21.16 2.43
C ARG A 199 -14.12 19.85 3.12
N GLU A 200 -15.07 19.15 3.74
CA GLU A 200 -14.86 17.81 4.36
C GLU A 200 -14.09 16.84 3.46
N ARG A 201 -14.31 16.92 2.15
CA ARG A 201 -13.66 16.07 1.14
C ARG A 201 -12.18 16.38 0.95
N VAL A 202 -11.74 17.61 1.22
CA VAL A 202 -10.31 18.01 1.22
C VAL A 202 -9.63 17.53 2.50
N ARG A 203 -10.34 17.49 3.64
CA ARG A 203 -9.84 16.89 4.88
C ARG A 203 -9.54 15.40 4.72
N LEU A 204 -10.37 14.68 3.97
CA LEU A 204 -10.14 13.28 3.61
C LEU A 204 -8.90 13.13 2.71
N CYS A 205 -8.75 13.94 1.66
CA CYS A 205 -7.56 13.89 0.79
C CYS A 205 -6.27 14.20 1.56
N ILE A 206 -6.34 15.17 2.47
CA ILE A 206 -5.26 15.50 3.39
C ILE A 206 -4.95 14.31 4.30
N ALA A 207 -5.95 13.69 4.94
CA ALA A 207 -5.77 12.49 5.75
C ALA A 207 -5.13 11.34 4.94
N TRP A 208 -5.46 11.22 3.66
CA TRP A 208 -4.83 10.26 2.75
C TRP A 208 -3.35 10.56 2.49
N CYS A 209 -2.98 11.83 2.33
CA CYS A 209 -1.57 12.22 2.23
C CYS A 209 -0.80 11.95 3.54
N VAL A 210 -1.43 12.12 4.71
CA VAL A 210 -0.85 11.74 6.03
C VAL A 210 -0.50 10.27 6.04
N VAL A 211 -1.50 9.48 5.72
CA VAL A 211 -1.45 8.04 5.80
C VAL A 211 -0.45 7.49 4.77
N GLY A 212 -0.47 8.05 3.56
CA GLY A 212 0.48 7.73 2.50
C GLY A 212 1.92 8.00 2.95
N GLY A 213 2.22 9.19 3.47
CA GLY A 213 3.59 9.49 3.90
C GLY A 213 4.05 8.74 5.15
N TRP A 214 3.15 8.39 6.09
CA TRP A 214 3.52 7.49 7.21
C TRP A 214 3.92 6.09 6.72
N CYS A 215 3.30 5.61 5.65
CA CYS A 215 3.70 4.34 5.01
C CYS A 215 5.09 4.44 4.38
N VAL A 216 5.46 5.60 3.82
CA VAL A 216 6.81 5.86 3.29
C VAL A 216 7.87 5.79 4.40
N LEU A 217 7.57 6.36 5.56
CA LEU A 217 8.50 6.40 6.69
C LEU A 217 8.70 5.02 7.34
N LEU A 218 7.62 4.23 7.45
CA LEU A 218 7.64 2.90 8.06
C LEU A 218 8.28 1.83 7.16
N LEU A 219 8.39 2.09 5.85
CA LEU A 219 8.91 1.15 4.86
C LEU A 219 10.33 1.49 4.36
N ARG A 220 11.10 2.34 5.07
CA ARG A 220 12.52 2.61 4.75
C ARG A 220 13.39 1.36 4.98
N LEU A 221 13.30 0.42 4.04
CA LEU A 221 14.35 -0.55 3.75
C LEU A 221 15.50 0.17 3.02
N PRO A 222 16.75 -0.26 3.23
CA PRO A 222 17.90 0.39 2.59
C PRO A 222 17.83 0.12 1.08
N THR A 223 17.62 1.15 0.25
CA THR A 223 18.40 1.46 -0.98
C THR A 223 17.71 2.44 -1.95
N ASN A 224 18.54 3.35 -2.48
CA ASN A 224 18.57 3.99 -3.81
C ASN A 224 17.26 4.34 -4.55
N SER A 225 16.90 5.64 -4.49
CA SER A 225 16.46 6.57 -5.56
C SER A 225 15.39 6.17 -6.61
N GLY A 226 14.81 4.98 -6.55
CA GLY A 226 13.66 4.56 -7.38
C GLY A 226 12.34 4.55 -6.62
N MET A 227 12.37 4.15 -5.34
CA MET A 227 11.17 4.13 -4.49
C MET A 227 10.64 5.54 -4.17
N ASP A 228 11.50 6.56 -4.20
CA ASP A 228 11.13 7.96 -3.97
C ASP A 228 10.12 8.49 -5.00
N LEU A 229 10.06 7.92 -6.21
CA LEU A 229 9.11 8.38 -7.24
C LEU A 229 7.70 7.78 -7.02
N LEU A 230 7.61 6.51 -6.61
CA LEU A 230 6.34 5.82 -6.35
C LEU A 230 5.65 6.35 -5.09
N THR A 231 6.43 6.66 -4.06
CA THR A 231 5.94 7.23 -2.81
C THR A 231 5.52 8.70 -2.96
N ASN A 232 6.20 9.47 -3.81
CA ASN A 232 5.84 10.87 -4.10
C ASN A 232 4.71 11.02 -5.13
N LEU A 233 4.52 10.07 -6.05
CA LEU A 233 3.45 10.14 -7.07
C LEU A 233 2.14 9.50 -6.65
N ALA A 234 2.10 8.54 -5.72
CA ALA A 234 0.84 7.92 -5.29
C ALA A 234 -0.20 8.94 -4.77
N PRO A 235 0.16 9.96 -3.96
CA PRO A 235 -0.77 11.02 -3.55
C PRO A 235 -1.16 11.95 -4.70
N VAL A 236 -0.25 12.22 -5.63
CA VAL A 236 -0.46 13.10 -6.79
C VAL A 236 -1.34 12.43 -7.85
N LEU A 237 -1.16 11.13 -8.09
CA LEU A 237 -1.99 10.31 -8.97
C LEU A 237 -3.37 10.07 -8.36
N ALA A 238 -3.47 9.85 -7.05
CA ALA A 238 -4.75 9.81 -6.35
C ALA A 238 -5.50 11.16 -6.41
N CYS A 239 -4.79 12.28 -6.24
CA CYS A 239 -5.36 13.62 -6.39
C CYS A 239 -5.71 13.94 -7.85
N GLY A 240 -4.91 13.50 -8.82
CA GLY A 240 -5.12 13.70 -10.26
C GLY A 240 -6.30 12.88 -10.78
N LEU A 241 -6.42 11.61 -10.37
CA LEU A 241 -7.56 10.75 -10.69
C LEU A 241 -8.84 11.21 -9.97
N TRP A 242 -8.72 11.79 -8.77
CA TRP A 242 -9.84 12.43 -8.09
C TRP A 242 -10.26 13.74 -8.75
N ALA A 243 -9.32 14.58 -9.19
CA ALA A 243 -9.60 15.78 -9.97
C ALA A 243 -10.24 15.45 -11.33
N ALA A 244 -9.75 14.41 -12.00
CA ALA A 244 -10.37 13.84 -13.20
C ALA A 244 -11.75 13.23 -12.92
N SER A 245 -11.97 12.66 -11.72
CA SER A 245 -13.32 12.20 -11.34
C SER A 245 -14.29 13.36 -11.07
N ARG A 246 -13.77 14.54 -10.72
CA ARG A 246 -14.56 15.76 -10.50
C ARG A 246 -14.90 16.52 -11.77
N SER A 247 -14.04 16.50 -12.79
CA SER A 247 -14.43 17.00 -14.11
C SER A 247 -15.64 16.21 -14.65
N VAL A 248 -15.74 14.93 -14.30
CA VAL A 248 -16.86 14.05 -14.65
C VAL A 248 -18.16 14.32 -13.87
N GLU A 249 -18.10 14.90 -12.66
CA GLU A 249 -19.30 15.27 -11.90
C GLU A 249 -19.83 16.68 -12.22
N ARG A 250 -18.98 17.57 -12.76
CA ARG A 250 -19.36 18.94 -13.12
C ARG A 250 -20.05 19.05 -14.48
N SER A 251 -19.73 18.20 -15.45
CA SER A 251 -20.42 18.19 -16.75
C SER A 251 -21.70 17.35 -16.71
N ARG A 252 -22.61 17.72 -15.80
CA ARG A 252 -24.05 17.39 -15.91
C ARG A 252 -24.77 18.26 -16.95
N GLU A 253 -24.06 19.20 -17.58
CA GLU A 253 -24.51 19.96 -18.73
C GLU A 253 -23.49 19.75 -19.87
N GLY A 254 -23.95 19.25 -21.01
CA GLY A 254 -23.21 19.33 -22.28
C GLY A 254 -22.16 18.24 -22.57
N SER A 255 -22.59 17.22 -23.32
CA SER A 255 -21.92 16.61 -24.48
C SER A 255 -20.47 16.07 -24.47
N VAL A 256 -19.66 16.14 -23.39
CA VAL A 256 -18.26 15.60 -23.43
C VAL A 256 -18.06 14.27 -22.66
N LEU A 257 -19.01 13.88 -21.80
CA LEU A 257 -18.85 12.72 -20.90
C LEU A 257 -19.42 11.37 -21.38
N GLN A 258 -19.88 11.27 -22.62
CA GLN A 258 -20.36 10.01 -23.16
C GLN A 258 -19.22 9.13 -23.74
N GLN A 259 -17.98 9.63 -23.80
CA GLN A 259 -16.87 8.99 -24.52
C GLN A 259 -15.85 8.22 -23.65
N TRP A 260 -16.04 8.11 -22.34
CA TRP A 260 -15.10 7.37 -21.46
C TRP A 260 -15.58 5.97 -20.95
N PRO A 261 -16.32 5.14 -21.70
CA PRO A 261 -16.64 3.78 -21.24
C PRO A 261 -15.47 2.80 -21.38
N ARG A 262 -14.55 3.01 -22.33
CA ARG A 262 -13.36 2.15 -22.56
C ARG A 262 -12.06 2.81 -22.08
N ALA A 263 -11.94 4.12 -22.28
CA ALA A 263 -10.73 4.88 -21.95
C ALA A 263 -10.40 4.85 -20.45
N GLY A 264 -11.39 4.93 -19.54
CA GLY A 264 -11.12 4.90 -18.10
C GLY A 264 -10.62 3.54 -17.58
N TYR A 265 -11.18 2.44 -18.10
CA TYR A 265 -10.70 1.09 -17.76
C TYR A 265 -9.34 0.82 -18.41
N LEU A 266 -9.15 1.23 -19.68
CA LEU A 266 -7.85 1.15 -20.33
C LEU A 266 -6.80 1.97 -19.56
N ALA A 267 -7.11 3.18 -19.13
CA ALA A 267 -6.22 4.01 -18.32
C ALA A 267 -5.90 3.37 -16.97
N LEU A 268 -6.89 2.75 -16.29
CA LEU A 268 -6.65 1.99 -15.06
C LEU A 268 -5.69 0.82 -15.30
N PHE A 269 -5.95 0.03 -16.35
CA PHE A 269 -5.11 -1.11 -16.72
C PHE A 269 -3.68 -0.66 -17.02
N LEU A 270 -3.52 0.32 -17.90
CA LEU A 270 -2.21 0.87 -18.26
C LEU A 270 -1.51 1.49 -17.06
N ALA A 271 -2.21 2.20 -16.17
CA ALA A 271 -1.62 2.77 -14.97
C ALA A 271 -1.07 1.68 -14.04
N VAL A 272 -1.83 0.61 -13.78
CA VAL A 272 -1.38 -0.50 -12.92
C VAL A 272 -0.20 -1.24 -13.55
N VAL A 273 -0.24 -1.49 -14.86
CA VAL A 273 0.90 -2.07 -15.59
C VAL A 273 2.12 -1.15 -15.49
N LEU A 274 1.99 0.13 -15.81
CA LEU A 274 3.11 1.07 -15.76
C LEU A 274 3.72 1.13 -14.36
N ILE A 275 2.91 1.20 -13.30
CA ILE A 275 3.40 1.16 -11.91
C ILE A 275 4.15 -0.15 -11.63
N ALA A 276 3.62 -1.29 -12.06
CA ALA A 276 4.28 -2.59 -11.92
C ALA A 276 5.60 -2.71 -12.73
N ARG A 277 5.77 -1.86 -13.74
CA ARG A 277 6.97 -1.81 -14.58
C ARG A 277 8.02 -0.84 -14.04
N LEU A 278 7.64 0.15 -13.25
CA LEU A 278 8.56 1.14 -12.71
C LEU A 278 9.59 0.48 -11.79
N GLY A 279 10.84 0.44 -12.24
CA GLY A 279 11.94 -0.14 -11.48
C GLY A 279 12.11 -1.65 -11.66
N SER A 280 11.24 -2.33 -12.42
CA SER A 280 11.34 -3.78 -12.69
C SER A 280 12.65 -4.20 -13.35
N ASP A 281 13.38 -3.29 -14.01
CA ASP A 281 14.69 -3.55 -14.64
C ASP A 281 15.87 -3.04 -13.80
N ARG A 282 15.60 -2.44 -12.63
CA ARG A 282 16.63 -1.83 -11.79
C ARG A 282 17.21 -2.80 -10.77
N PHE A 283 16.66 -4.00 -10.68
CA PHE A 283 17.11 -5.05 -9.76
C PHE A 283 16.93 -6.42 -10.40
N ALA A 284 17.89 -7.31 -10.12
CA ALA A 284 17.88 -8.70 -10.59
C ALA A 284 16.63 -9.45 -10.10
N LEU A 285 16.40 -10.68 -10.58
CA LEU A 285 15.38 -11.56 -10.02
C LEU A 285 15.65 -11.76 -8.52
N ILE A 286 14.69 -11.34 -7.69
CA ILE A 286 14.78 -11.40 -6.23
C ILE A 286 14.13 -12.72 -5.80
N ASP A 287 14.55 -13.25 -4.65
CA ASP A 287 14.02 -14.50 -4.08
C ASP A 287 14.50 -15.77 -4.78
N VAL A 288 14.24 -16.93 -4.15
CA VAL A 288 14.58 -18.25 -4.66
C VAL A 288 13.65 -18.68 -5.79
N ASP A 289 12.39 -18.22 -5.79
CA ASP A 289 11.39 -18.65 -6.77
C ASP A 289 11.51 -17.91 -8.11
N GLU A 290 11.71 -16.59 -8.14
CA GLU A 290 11.77 -15.81 -9.39
C GLU A 290 12.79 -16.36 -10.41
N PRO A 291 14.07 -16.62 -10.04
CA PRO A 291 15.04 -17.16 -10.97
C PRO A 291 14.67 -18.55 -11.47
N ARG A 292 14.02 -19.37 -10.64
CA ARG A 292 13.57 -20.72 -11.03
C ARG A 292 12.48 -20.67 -12.10
N PHE A 293 11.50 -19.78 -11.93
CA PHE A 293 10.46 -19.58 -12.95
C PHE A 293 11.06 -19.02 -14.25
N ALA A 294 11.83 -17.93 -14.16
CA ALA A 294 12.40 -17.28 -15.33
C ALA A 294 13.36 -18.19 -16.10
N ALA A 295 14.23 -18.93 -15.42
CA ALA A 295 15.17 -19.86 -16.06
C ALA A 295 14.45 -21.03 -16.73
N ALA A 296 13.39 -21.56 -16.13
CA ALA A 296 12.60 -22.62 -16.74
C ALA A 296 11.85 -22.14 -17.99
N SER A 297 11.26 -20.95 -17.92
CA SER A 297 10.60 -20.30 -19.06
C SER A 297 11.58 -20.00 -20.19
N ARG A 298 12.80 -19.54 -19.87
CA ARG A 298 13.86 -19.34 -20.86
C ARG A 298 14.33 -20.64 -21.48
N THR A 299 14.43 -21.71 -20.69
CA THR A 299 14.81 -23.05 -21.20
C THR A 299 13.77 -23.56 -22.19
N MET A 300 12.47 -23.46 -21.84
CA MET A 300 11.35 -23.77 -22.73
C MET A 300 11.41 -23.00 -24.05
N LEU A 301 11.71 -21.71 -23.99
CA LEU A 301 11.89 -20.89 -25.20
C LEU A 301 13.07 -21.36 -26.05
N ASN A 302 14.21 -21.68 -25.42
CA ASN A 302 15.44 -22.04 -26.12
C ASN A 302 15.41 -23.46 -26.73
N THR A 303 14.75 -24.42 -26.05
CA THR A 303 14.67 -25.81 -26.52
C THR A 303 13.51 -26.04 -27.48
N GLY A 304 12.50 -25.17 -27.45
CA GLY A 304 11.23 -25.38 -28.16
C GLY A 304 10.34 -26.46 -27.54
N ASP A 305 10.70 -26.99 -26.36
CA ASP A 305 9.87 -27.92 -25.60
C ASP A 305 8.86 -27.12 -24.75
N TRP A 306 7.68 -26.90 -25.32
CA TRP A 306 6.57 -26.20 -24.67
C TRP A 306 5.74 -27.12 -23.75
N ILE A 307 6.09 -28.39 -23.59
CA ILE A 307 5.30 -29.34 -22.80
C ILE A 307 5.90 -29.51 -21.41
N VAL A 308 7.21 -29.79 -21.31
CA VAL A 308 7.86 -30.09 -20.03
C VAL A 308 8.74 -28.91 -19.58
N PRO A 309 8.48 -28.28 -18.41
CA PRO A 309 9.38 -27.26 -17.89
C PRO A 309 10.67 -27.90 -17.36
N TRP A 310 11.81 -27.33 -17.69
CA TRP A 310 13.14 -27.79 -17.22
C TRP A 310 13.85 -26.71 -16.44
N PHE A 311 14.51 -27.07 -15.34
CA PHE A 311 15.38 -26.18 -14.57
C PHE A 311 16.65 -26.92 -14.15
N ASN A 312 17.82 -26.34 -14.45
CA ASN A 312 19.13 -26.92 -14.14
C ASN A 312 19.28 -28.41 -14.55
N GLY A 313 18.80 -28.77 -15.73
CA GLY A 313 18.93 -30.14 -16.25
C GLY A 313 17.95 -31.15 -15.65
N HIS A 314 16.98 -30.70 -14.86
CA HIS A 314 15.93 -31.55 -14.28
C HIS A 314 14.53 -31.04 -14.65
N GLU A 315 13.58 -31.97 -14.77
CA GLU A 315 12.16 -31.66 -14.95
C GLU A 315 11.62 -30.90 -13.73
N ARG A 316 10.85 -29.85 -13.99
CA ARG A 316 10.23 -29.01 -12.95
C ARG A 316 8.72 -29.13 -13.02
N PHE A 317 8.15 -29.92 -12.11
CA PHE A 317 6.70 -30.11 -11.97
C PHE A 317 6.09 -29.42 -10.76
N ASP A 318 6.83 -28.52 -10.10
CA ASP A 318 6.36 -27.76 -8.94
C ASP A 318 5.07 -26.97 -9.19
N LYS A 319 4.86 -26.55 -10.45
CA LYS A 319 3.71 -25.78 -10.93
C LYS A 319 3.29 -26.23 -12.33
N PRO A 320 2.00 -26.04 -12.70
CA PRO A 320 1.56 -26.32 -14.05
C PRO A 320 2.03 -25.26 -15.05
N VAL A 321 1.87 -25.56 -16.35
CA VAL A 321 2.66 -24.94 -17.42
C VAL A 321 2.33 -23.49 -17.75
N PHE A 322 1.11 -23.00 -17.45
CA PHE A 322 0.60 -21.79 -18.08
C PHE A 322 1.43 -20.53 -17.77
N ILE A 323 1.98 -20.43 -16.55
CA ILE A 323 2.88 -19.32 -16.20
C ILE A 323 4.16 -19.35 -17.03
N TYR A 324 4.72 -20.54 -17.30
CA TYR A 324 5.92 -20.71 -18.11
C TYR A 324 5.65 -20.32 -19.56
N TRP A 325 4.50 -20.72 -20.12
CA TRP A 325 4.08 -20.27 -21.45
C TRP A 325 3.98 -18.76 -21.55
N MET A 326 3.35 -18.12 -20.57
CA MET A 326 3.20 -16.67 -20.57
C MET A 326 4.55 -15.93 -20.44
N GLN A 327 5.46 -16.45 -19.62
CA GLN A 327 6.80 -15.88 -19.48
C GLN A 327 7.66 -16.11 -20.72
N ALA A 328 7.68 -17.33 -21.27
CA ALA A 328 8.41 -17.66 -22.48
C ALA A 328 7.91 -16.83 -23.67
N ALA A 329 6.59 -16.65 -23.81
CA ALA A 329 6.01 -15.78 -24.84
C ALA A 329 6.40 -14.31 -24.63
N ALA A 330 6.41 -13.81 -23.39
CA ALA A 330 6.86 -12.44 -23.11
C ALA A 330 8.35 -12.26 -23.44
N MET A 331 9.19 -13.26 -23.15
CA MET A 331 10.61 -13.27 -23.48
C MET A 331 10.85 -13.33 -24.99
N ALA A 332 10.02 -14.06 -25.73
CA ALA A 332 10.09 -14.12 -27.19
C ALA A 332 9.71 -12.80 -27.89
N LEU A 333 8.79 -12.03 -27.29
CA LEU A 333 8.29 -10.76 -27.86
C LEU A 333 9.17 -9.56 -27.56
N ILE A 334 9.88 -9.57 -26.42
CA ILE A 334 10.67 -8.44 -25.94
C ILE A 334 12.14 -8.82 -26.01
N ASP A 335 12.57 -9.65 -25.06
CA ASP A 335 13.85 -10.34 -24.97
C ASP A 335 13.85 -11.11 -23.63
N PRO A 336 14.76 -12.09 -23.40
CA PRO A 336 14.88 -12.84 -22.14
C PRO A 336 15.43 -12.04 -20.94
N ILE A 337 14.83 -10.89 -20.64
CA ILE A 337 15.19 -9.98 -19.54
C ILE A 337 14.24 -10.10 -18.34
N GLU A 338 14.63 -9.57 -17.19
CA GLU A 338 13.85 -9.60 -15.93
C GLU A 338 12.46 -9.01 -16.11
N ALA A 339 12.39 -7.89 -16.82
CA ALA A 339 11.14 -7.30 -17.25
C ALA A 339 10.18 -8.28 -17.93
N ALA A 340 10.66 -9.05 -18.90
CA ALA A 340 9.81 -9.96 -19.65
C ALA A 340 9.31 -11.09 -18.74
N ALA A 341 10.16 -11.59 -17.85
CA ALA A 341 9.77 -12.59 -16.85
C ALA A 341 8.69 -12.10 -15.87
N ARG A 342 8.72 -10.81 -15.51
CA ARG A 342 7.75 -10.17 -14.59
C ARG A 342 6.45 -9.74 -15.28
N LEU A 343 6.45 -9.61 -16.60
CA LEU A 343 5.31 -9.07 -17.37
C LEU A 343 4.00 -9.84 -17.14
N PRO A 344 3.95 -11.19 -17.13
CA PRO A 344 2.70 -11.92 -16.89
C PRO A 344 2.07 -11.59 -15.54
N SER A 345 2.87 -11.43 -14.49
CA SER A 345 2.40 -11.04 -13.16
C SER A 345 1.84 -9.62 -13.13
N ALA A 346 2.53 -8.68 -13.77
CA ALA A 346 2.07 -7.30 -13.91
C ALA A 346 0.72 -7.21 -14.64
N LEU A 347 0.55 -7.99 -15.73
CA LEU A 347 -0.70 -8.09 -16.46
C LEU A 347 -1.80 -8.73 -15.59
N GLY A 348 -1.47 -9.77 -14.83
CA GLY A 348 -2.39 -10.39 -13.88
C GLY A 348 -2.94 -9.42 -12.83
N VAL A 349 -2.07 -8.62 -12.22
CA VAL A 349 -2.47 -7.61 -11.23
C VAL A 349 -3.33 -6.50 -11.86
N ALA A 350 -3.02 -6.10 -13.10
CA ALA A 350 -3.85 -5.15 -13.84
C ALA A 350 -5.23 -5.74 -14.21
N LEU A 351 -5.31 -7.03 -14.56
CA LEU A 351 -6.57 -7.74 -14.77
C LEU A 351 -7.39 -7.82 -13.47
N ALA A 352 -6.75 -8.06 -12.33
CA ALA A 352 -7.42 -8.04 -11.03
C ALA A 352 -8.01 -6.66 -10.72
N ALA A 353 -7.27 -5.58 -10.99
CA ALA A 353 -7.76 -4.21 -10.83
C ALA A 353 -9.01 -3.93 -11.70
N LEU A 354 -8.99 -4.38 -12.97
CA LEU A 354 -10.14 -4.27 -13.87
C LEU A 354 -11.34 -5.07 -13.38
N ALA A 355 -11.11 -6.33 -12.99
CA ALA A 355 -12.15 -7.21 -12.49
C ALA A 355 -12.79 -6.64 -11.22
N THR A 356 -12.00 -6.12 -10.28
CA THR A 356 -12.49 -5.45 -9.07
C THR A 356 -13.33 -4.21 -9.40
N ALA A 357 -12.89 -3.38 -10.35
CA ALA A 357 -13.71 -2.25 -10.81
C ALA A 357 -15.03 -2.73 -11.47
N GLY A 358 -14.97 -3.80 -12.26
CA GLY A 358 -16.16 -4.42 -12.85
C GLY A 358 -17.14 -4.94 -11.79
N ILE A 359 -16.65 -5.66 -10.79
CA ILE A 359 -17.44 -6.16 -9.65
C ILE A 359 -18.06 -4.97 -8.91
N GLY A 360 -17.28 -3.93 -8.63
CA GLY A 360 -17.79 -2.70 -8.00
C GLY A 360 -18.97 -2.09 -8.75
N ARG A 361 -18.92 -2.02 -10.09
CA ARG A 361 -20.05 -1.56 -10.92
C ARG A 361 -21.27 -2.45 -10.81
N LEU A 362 -21.07 -3.77 -10.84
CA LEU A 362 -22.14 -4.77 -10.73
C LEU A 362 -22.82 -4.75 -9.36
N LEU A 363 -22.10 -4.32 -8.32
CA LEU A 363 -22.60 -4.11 -6.96
C LEU A 363 -23.20 -2.70 -6.73
N GLY A 364 -23.28 -1.86 -7.78
CA GLY A 364 -23.95 -0.56 -7.72
C GLY A 364 -23.05 0.62 -7.36
N LEU A 365 -21.71 0.46 -7.34
CA LEU A 365 -20.82 1.61 -7.20
C LEU A 365 -20.89 2.51 -8.44
N GLY A 366 -20.85 3.83 -8.21
CA GLY A 366 -20.62 4.81 -9.28
C GLY A 366 -19.30 4.55 -10.02
N ARG A 367 -19.15 5.03 -11.25
CA ARG A 367 -17.98 4.75 -12.11
C ARG A 367 -16.66 5.13 -11.44
N ALA A 368 -16.58 6.34 -10.88
CA ALA A 368 -15.39 6.80 -10.18
C ALA A 368 -15.04 5.92 -8.96
N ALA A 369 -16.04 5.55 -8.16
CA ALA A 369 -15.84 4.68 -7.00
C ALA A 369 -15.38 3.27 -7.40
N ALA A 370 -15.90 2.74 -8.52
CA ALA A 370 -15.49 1.46 -9.07
C ALA A 370 -14.05 1.48 -9.60
N LEU A 371 -13.68 2.51 -10.38
CA LEU A 371 -12.30 2.68 -10.85
C LEU A 371 -11.32 2.87 -9.68
N LEU A 372 -11.74 3.61 -8.64
CA LEU A 372 -10.95 3.75 -7.41
C LEU A 372 -10.78 2.40 -6.69
N ALA A 373 -11.83 1.58 -6.59
CA ALA A 373 -11.72 0.24 -6.02
C ALA A 373 -10.73 -0.65 -6.79
N GLY A 374 -10.75 -0.57 -8.13
CA GLY A 374 -9.77 -1.24 -8.98
C GLY A 374 -8.34 -0.72 -8.76
N LEU A 375 -8.17 0.60 -8.67
CA LEU A 375 -6.87 1.22 -8.38
C LEU A 375 -6.34 0.78 -7.02
N ILE A 376 -7.18 0.74 -5.98
CA ILE A 376 -6.82 0.25 -4.65
C ILE A 376 -6.32 -1.19 -4.73
N ALA A 377 -7.08 -2.07 -5.37
CA ALA A 377 -6.73 -3.47 -5.52
C ALA A 377 -5.45 -3.69 -6.34
N GLY A 378 -5.20 -2.84 -7.34
CA GLY A 378 -4.00 -2.91 -8.17
C GLY A 378 -2.76 -2.26 -7.55
N THR A 379 -2.91 -1.29 -6.64
CA THR A 379 -1.80 -0.52 -6.05
C THR A 379 -1.49 -0.88 -4.60
N ALA A 380 -2.24 -1.80 -4.00
CA ALA A 380 -1.90 -2.36 -2.71
C ALA A 380 -0.47 -2.92 -2.72
N PRO A 381 0.35 -2.70 -1.67
CA PRO A 381 1.75 -3.12 -1.61
C PRO A 381 1.96 -4.58 -1.98
N LEU A 382 1.10 -5.49 -1.52
CA LEU A 382 1.23 -6.90 -1.90
C LEU A 382 0.84 -7.17 -3.35
N ALA A 383 -0.17 -6.50 -3.88
CA ALA A 383 -0.49 -6.60 -5.31
C ALA A 383 0.70 -6.13 -6.16
N GLN A 384 1.35 -5.04 -5.77
CA GLN A 384 2.55 -4.55 -6.45
C GLN A 384 3.78 -5.44 -6.24
N ALA A 385 3.98 -6.00 -5.05
CA ALA A 385 5.04 -6.96 -4.80
C ALA A 385 4.90 -8.18 -5.72
N LEU A 386 3.68 -8.69 -5.90
CA LEU A 386 3.41 -9.79 -6.81
C LEU A 386 3.50 -9.38 -8.28
N ALA A 387 3.15 -8.14 -8.62
CA ALA A 387 3.31 -7.60 -9.96
C ALA A 387 4.79 -7.53 -10.39
N HIS A 388 5.68 -7.27 -9.43
CA HIS A 388 7.14 -7.27 -9.61
C HIS A 388 7.77 -8.66 -9.42
N GLY A 389 7.02 -9.64 -8.93
CA GLY A 389 7.48 -11.02 -8.81
C GLY A 389 7.28 -11.79 -10.12
N SER A 390 8.30 -12.46 -10.62
CA SER A 390 8.18 -13.39 -11.77
C SER A 390 7.67 -14.78 -11.36
N THR A 391 6.70 -14.83 -10.45
CA THR A 391 6.04 -16.05 -9.97
C THR A 391 4.62 -16.20 -10.53
N ALA A 392 3.97 -17.34 -10.28
CA ALA A 392 2.60 -17.60 -10.74
C ALA A 392 1.51 -16.75 -10.05
N ASP A 393 1.82 -16.08 -8.94
CA ASP A 393 0.84 -15.47 -8.05
C ASP A 393 0.14 -14.24 -8.62
N GLY A 394 0.89 -13.34 -9.26
CA GLY A 394 0.32 -12.13 -9.86
C GLY A 394 -0.67 -12.48 -10.98
N LEU A 395 -0.29 -13.43 -11.84
CA LEU A 395 -1.16 -13.95 -12.90
C LEU A 395 -2.40 -14.65 -12.33
N LEU A 396 -2.22 -15.49 -11.32
CA LEU A 396 -3.33 -16.19 -10.66
C LEU A 396 -4.33 -15.22 -10.04
N TYR A 397 -3.86 -14.16 -9.39
CA TYR A 397 -4.73 -13.13 -8.80
C TYR A 397 -5.68 -12.51 -9.84
N GLY A 398 -5.15 -12.16 -11.02
CA GLY A 398 -5.94 -11.67 -12.14
C GLY A 398 -7.00 -12.66 -12.61
N LEU A 399 -6.59 -13.91 -12.84
CA LEU A 399 -7.48 -14.97 -13.33
C LEU A 399 -8.59 -15.30 -12.33
N VAL A 400 -8.27 -15.46 -11.05
CA VAL A 400 -9.23 -15.75 -9.98
C VAL A 400 -10.23 -14.61 -9.82
N THR A 401 -9.75 -13.36 -9.79
CA THR A 401 -10.62 -12.19 -9.66
C THR A 401 -11.50 -12.01 -10.91
N GLY A 402 -10.96 -12.30 -12.10
CA GLY A 402 -11.69 -12.33 -13.36
C GLY A 402 -12.81 -13.38 -13.39
N VAL A 403 -12.52 -14.61 -12.94
CA VAL A 403 -13.54 -15.66 -12.75
C VAL A 403 -14.60 -15.17 -11.77
N GLY A 404 -14.21 -14.51 -10.68
CA GLY A 404 -15.15 -13.93 -9.74
C GLY A 404 -16.02 -12.82 -10.33
N PHE A 405 -15.46 -11.96 -11.17
CA PHE A 405 -16.22 -10.98 -11.93
C PHE A 405 -17.29 -11.65 -12.80
N VAL A 406 -16.96 -12.74 -13.50
CA VAL A 406 -17.93 -13.49 -14.31
C VAL A 406 -19.02 -14.13 -13.44
N GLN A 407 -18.70 -14.65 -12.25
CA GLN A 407 -19.70 -15.17 -11.31
C GLN A 407 -20.68 -14.09 -10.86
N VAL A 408 -20.19 -12.91 -10.47
CA VAL A 408 -21.04 -11.77 -10.10
C VAL A 408 -21.86 -11.28 -11.29
N LEU A 409 -21.27 -11.24 -12.49
CA LEU A 409 -21.95 -10.85 -13.73
C LEU A 409 -23.13 -11.77 -14.03
N ARG A 410 -22.91 -13.10 -13.99
CA ARG A 410 -23.97 -14.11 -14.16
C ARG A 410 -25.06 -13.99 -13.11
N PHE A 411 -24.68 -13.68 -11.88
CA PHE A 411 -25.64 -13.46 -10.81
C PHE A 411 -26.52 -12.22 -11.04
N ARG A 412 -25.94 -11.12 -11.50
CA ARG A 412 -26.64 -9.82 -11.68
C ARG A 412 -27.45 -9.75 -12.98
N ARG A 413 -26.91 -10.29 -14.07
CA ARG A 413 -27.49 -10.18 -15.42
C ARG A 413 -28.05 -11.49 -15.98
N GLY A 414 -27.95 -12.58 -15.22
CA GLY A 414 -28.34 -13.91 -15.68
C GLY A 414 -27.22 -14.64 -16.43
N PRO A 415 -27.25 -15.99 -16.46
CA PRO A 415 -26.30 -16.79 -17.20
C PRO A 415 -26.57 -16.70 -18.71
N THR A 416 -25.49 -16.66 -19.49
CA THR A 416 -25.49 -16.73 -20.96
C THR A 416 -24.45 -17.73 -21.43
N ALA A 417 -24.50 -18.19 -22.68
CA ALA A 417 -23.47 -19.07 -23.23
C ALA A 417 -22.06 -18.44 -23.10
N GLY A 418 -21.91 -17.16 -23.44
CA GLY A 418 -20.62 -16.46 -23.33
C GLY A 418 -20.07 -16.39 -21.90
N THR A 419 -20.93 -16.11 -20.92
CA THR A 419 -20.51 -16.09 -19.50
C THR A 419 -20.28 -17.49 -18.93
N TRP A 420 -20.90 -18.52 -19.52
CA TRP A 420 -20.60 -19.91 -19.21
C TRP A 420 -19.20 -20.30 -19.69
N TRP A 421 -18.86 -20.02 -20.95
CA TRP A 421 -17.52 -20.27 -21.50
C TRP A 421 -16.44 -19.49 -20.74
N ALA A 422 -16.63 -18.19 -20.53
CA ALA A 422 -15.67 -17.35 -19.81
C ALA A 422 -15.41 -17.85 -18.38
N LEU A 423 -16.45 -18.36 -17.69
CA LEU A 423 -16.29 -18.91 -16.35
C LEU A 423 -15.44 -20.17 -16.35
N TRP A 424 -15.79 -21.16 -17.18
CA TRP A 424 -15.17 -22.49 -17.11
C TRP A 424 -13.81 -22.55 -17.79
N LEU A 425 -13.60 -21.81 -18.87
CA LEU A 425 -12.25 -21.60 -19.43
C LEU A 425 -11.36 -20.85 -18.44
N GLY A 426 -11.88 -19.80 -17.79
CA GLY A 426 -11.16 -19.04 -16.77
C GLY A 426 -10.74 -19.93 -15.59
N VAL A 427 -11.62 -20.82 -15.12
CA VAL A 427 -11.30 -21.80 -14.06
C VAL A 427 -10.20 -22.77 -14.52
N GLY A 428 -10.31 -23.33 -15.73
CA GLY A 428 -9.29 -24.23 -16.28
C GLY A 428 -7.91 -23.57 -16.42
N ILE A 429 -7.87 -22.35 -16.97
CA ILE A 429 -6.63 -21.57 -17.13
C ILE A 429 -6.04 -21.15 -15.77
N ALA A 430 -6.88 -20.74 -14.81
CA ALA A 430 -6.43 -20.43 -13.46
C ALA A 430 -5.80 -21.68 -12.80
N PHE A 431 -6.43 -22.84 -12.96
CA PHE A 431 -5.87 -24.11 -12.49
C PHE A 431 -4.55 -24.45 -13.19
N LEU A 432 -4.44 -24.21 -14.50
CA LEU A 432 -3.18 -24.43 -15.25
C LEU A 432 -2.06 -23.44 -14.87
N THR A 433 -2.38 -22.36 -14.15
CA THR A 433 -1.39 -21.40 -13.62
C THR A 433 -0.75 -21.86 -12.32
N LYS A 434 -1.54 -22.34 -11.34
CA LYS A 434 -1.02 -22.67 -9.98
C LYS A 434 -1.63 -23.93 -9.35
N GLY A 435 -2.49 -24.65 -10.05
CA GLY A 435 -3.14 -25.87 -9.57
C GLY A 435 -4.32 -25.61 -8.63
N PRO A 436 -4.59 -26.50 -7.65
CA PRO A 436 -5.75 -26.43 -6.77
C PRO A 436 -6.02 -25.10 -6.05
N PRO A 437 -5.01 -24.32 -5.61
CA PRO A 437 -5.26 -23.01 -4.99
C PRO A 437 -6.09 -22.05 -5.85
N ALA A 438 -6.08 -22.23 -7.17
CA ALA A 438 -6.89 -21.43 -8.10
C ALA A 438 -8.42 -21.57 -7.88
N LEU A 439 -8.86 -22.66 -7.24
CA LEU A 439 -10.28 -22.93 -7.01
C LEU A 439 -10.81 -22.26 -5.75
N VAL A 440 -9.94 -21.84 -4.82
CA VAL A 440 -10.34 -21.33 -3.50
C VAL A 440 -11.17 -20.05 -3.63
N GLY A 441 -10.69 -19.06 -4.39
CA GLY A 441 -11.40 -17.79 -4.60
C GLY A 441 -12.77 -17.98 -5.25
N PRO A 442 -12.88 -18.66 -6.41
CA PRO A 442 -14.17 -18.89 -7.07
C PRO A 442 -15.16 -19.70 -6.23
N ILE A 443 -14.69 -20.67 -5.44
CA ILE A 443 -15.56 -21.44 -4.53
C ILE A 443 -16.04 -20.56 -3.37
N ALA A 444 -15.14 -19.83 -2.70
CA ALA A 444 -15.48 -18.93 -1.61
C ALA A 444 -16.50 -17.87 -2.05
N LEU A 445 -16.29 -17.26 -3.22
CA LEU A 445 -17.23 -16.31 -3.80
C LEU A 445 -18.57 -16.96 -4.17
N GLY A 446 -18.56 -18.16 -4.74
CA GLY A 446 -19.77 -18.94 -5.02
C GLY A 446 -20.60 -19.21 -3.76
N LEU A 447 -19.93 -19.55 -2.65
CA LEU A 447 -20.56 -19.71 -1.33
C LEU A 447 -21.09 -18.37 -0.79
N GLY A 448 -20.34 -17.29 -0.92
CA GLY A 448 -20.77 -15.93 -0.55
C GLY A 448 -22.00 -15.47 -1.33
N LEU A 449 -22.07 -15.78 -2.62
CA LEU A 449 -23.24 -15.52 -3.46
C LEU A 449 -24.45 -16.36 -3.02
N ARG A 450 -24.26 -17.64 -2.69
CA ARG A 450 -25.33 -18.49 -2.12
C ARG A 450 -25.83 -17.92 -0.78
N TRP A 451 -24.92 -17.45 0.07
CA TRP A 451 -25.27 -16.79 1.34
C TRP A 451 -26.02 -15.46 1.12
N ALA A 452 -25.73 -14.77 0.01
CA ALA A 452 -26.47 -13.59 -0.44
C ALA A 452 -27.82 -13.92 -1.13
N GLY A 453 -28.19 -15.20 -1.28
CA GLY A 453 -29.47 -15.66 -1.83
C GLY A 453 -29.44 -16.16 -3.28
N ALA A 454 -28.26 -16.28 -3.90
CA ALA A 454 -28.10 -16.64 -5.31
C ALA A 454 -28.15 -18.15 -5.59
N ARG A 455 -29.32 -18.79 -5.43
CA ARG A 455 -29.43 -20.27 -5.56
C ARG A 455 -29.27 -20.82 -6.99
N ALA A 456 -29.64 -20.06 -8.03
CA ALA A 456 -29.79 -20.60 -9.40
C ALA A 456 -28.67 -20.21 -10.41
N ALA A 457 -27.71 -19.36 -10.04
CA ALA A 457 -26.80 -18.74 -11.02
C ALA A 457 -25.39 -19.37 -11.13
N LEU A 458 -25.04 -20.34 -10.26
CA LEU A 458 -23.64 -20.63 -9.91
C LEU A 458 -23.27 -22.12 -9.75
N GLY A 459 -24.20 -23.04 -10.01
CA GLY A 459 -23.92 -24.47 -9.83
C GLY A 459 -22.88 -25.00 -10.83
N PRO A 460 -21.95 -25.88 -10.42
CA PRO A 460 -21.10 -26.59 -11.36
C PRO A 460 -21.97 -27.38 -12.34
N THR A 461 -21.80 -27.13 -13.63
CA THR A 461 -22.41 -27.96 -14.68
C THR A 461 -21.42 -29.05 -15.06
N LEU A 462 -21.86 -30.30 -15.24
CA LEU A 462 -20.98 -31.40 -15.66
C LEU A 462 -20.14 -31.03 -16.89
N GLY A 463 -20.75 -30.41 -17.90
CA GLY A 463 -20.03 -29.94 -19.09
C GLY A 463 -18.99 -28.85 -18.81
N GLY A 464 -19.18 -28.06 -17.76
CA GLY A 464 -18.25 -27.00 -17.36
C GLY A 464 -17.04 -27.54 -16.62
N ILE A 465 -17.27 -28.52 -15.73
CA ILE A 465 -16.19 -29.29 -15.10
C ILE A 465 -15.40 -30.03 -16.18
N ALA A 466 -16.08 -30.72 -17.10
CA ALA A 466 -15.45 -31.44 -18.20
C ALA A 466 -14.60 -30.49 -19.07
N LEU A 467 -15.07 -29.27 -19.33
CA LEU A 467 -14.30 -28.26 -20.05
C LEU A 467 -13.04 -27.83 -19.28
N ALA A 468 -13.17 -27.48 -18.00
CA ALA A 468 -12.01 -27.08 -17.19
C ALA A 468 -10.97 -28.21 -17.08
N LEU A 469 -11.43 -29.45 -16.90
CA LEU A 469 -10.57 -30.64 -16.94
C LEU A 469 -9.95 -30.85 -18.32
N GLY A 470 -10.70 -30.62 -19.40
CA GLY A 470 -10.20 -30.70 -20.77
C GLY A 470 -9.06 -29.71 -21.04
N VAL A 471 -9.18 -28.47 -20.55
CA VAL A 471 -8.10 -27.47 -20.64
C VAL A 471 -6.85 -27.93 -19.90
N VAL A 472 -7.01 -28.51 -18.70
CA VAL A 472 -5.86 -29.03 -17.94
C VAL A 472 -5.26 -30.27 -18.59
N ALA A 473 -6.11 -31.19 -19.07
CA ALA A 473 -5.72 -32.42 -19.74
C ALA A 473 -4.98 -32.16 -21.05
N ALA A 474 -5.33 -31.09 -21.77
CA ALA A 474 -4.66 -30.69 -23.01
C ALA A 474 -3.15 -30.49 -22.84
N TRP A 475 -2.70 -30.13 -21.64
CA TRP A 475 -1.27 -30.11 -21.30
C TRP A 475 -0.83 -31.35 -20.51
N ALA A 476 -1.61 -31.74 -19.50
CA ALA A 476 -1.20 -32.79 -18.57
C ALA A 476 -1.04 -34.16 -19.24
N VAL A 477 -1.83 -34.47 -20.28
CA VAL A 477 -1.72 -35.75 -21.00
C VAL A 477 -0.45 -35.81 -21.86
N PRO A 478 -0.13 -34.82 -22.72
CA PRO A 478 1.18 -34.78 -23.39
C PRO A 478 2.36 -34.82 -22.42
N ALA A 479 2.31 -34.07 -21.32
CA ALA A 479 3.37 -34.08 -20.31
C ALA A 479 3.53 -35.46 -19.66
N LEU A 480 2.42 -36.16 -19.41
CA LEU A 480 2.44 -37.53 -18.90
C LEU A 480 3.12 -38.50 -19.87
N ILE A 481 2.80 -38.40 -21.16
CA ILE A 481 3.34 -39.27 -22.21
C ILE A 481 4.83 -38.99 -22.41
N GLN A 482 5.23 -37.72 -22.53
CA GLN A 482 6.62 -37.33 -22.78
C GLN A 482 7.57 -37.68 -21.62
N THR A 483 7.04 -37.81 -20.41
CA THR A 483 7.83 -38.07 -19.20
C THR A 483 7.73 -39.54 -18.75
N ASP A 484 7.12 -40.41 -19.57
CA ASP A 484 6.88 -41.82 -19.27
C ASP A 484 6.24 -42.04 -17.88
N GLY A 485 5.29 -41.17 -17.50
CA GLY A 485 4.64 -41.22 -16.19
C GLY A 485 5.33 -40.44 -15.06
N GLY A 486 6.53 -39.88 -15.31
CA GLY A 486 7.28 -39.07 -14.34
C GLY A 486 6.51 -37.85 -13.85
N PHE A 487 5.73 -37.20 -14.72
CA PHE A 487 4.84 -36.11 -14.37
C PHE A 487 3.77 -36.50 -13.32
N PHE A 488 3.21 -37.72 -13.39
CA PHE A 488 2.20 -38.15 -12.44
C PHE A 488 2.79 -38.39 -11.04
N THR A 489 3.93 -39.09 -10.98
CA THR A 489 4.58 -39.45 -9.72
C THR A 489 5.23 -38.24 -9.03
N ARG A 490 5.98 -37.42 -9.76
CA ARG A 490 6.66 -36.23 -9.20
C ARG A 490 5.78 -34.98 -9.21
N GLY A 491 4.97 -34.76 -10.24
CA GLY A 491 4.09 -33.59 -10.32
C GLY A 491 2.83 -33.73 -9.47
N VAL A 492 2.01 -34.74 -9.77
CA VAL A 492 0.69 -34.87 -9.12
C VAL A 492 0.80 -35.48 -7.73
N MET A 493 1.42 -36.65 -7.58
CA MET A 493 1.47 -37.32 -6.27
C MET A 493 2.30 -36.54 -5.25
N TYR A 494 3.49 -36.07 -5.62
CA TYR A 494 4.36 -35.36 -4.69
C TYR A 494 3.94 -33.89 -4.48
N HIS A 495 3.83 -33.07 -5.54
CA HIS A 495 3.55 -31.63 -5.35
C HIS A 495 2.08 -31.27 -5.10
N VAL A 496 1.11 -32.13 -5.42
CA VAL A 496 -0.32 -31.88 -5.14
C VAL A 496 -0.83 -32.70 -3.95
N VAL A 497 -0.61 -34.01 -3.95
CA VAL A 497 -1.14 -34.89 -2.89
C VAL A 497 -0.30 -34.81 -1.62
N GLU A 498 0.99 -35.10 -1.68
CA GLU A 498 1.84 -35.11 -0.47
C GLU A 498 1.97 -33.72 0.16
N ARG A 499 2.10 -32.66 -0.65
CA ARG A 499 2.12 -31.27 -0.17
C ARG A 499 0.83 -30.82 0.53
N SER A 500 -0.30 -31.48 0.26
CA SER A 500 -1.58 -31.23 0.94
C SER A 500 -1.69 -31.96 2.28
N VAL A 501 -0.83 -32.96 2.53
CA VAL A 501 -0.88 -33.85 3.71
C VAL A 501 0.32 -33.60 4.65
N ARG A 502 1.45 -33.11 4.15
CA ARG A 502 2.67 -32.84 4.93
C ARG A 502 3.20 -31.41 4.72
N PRO A 503 3.73 -30.74 5.77
CA PRO A 503 4.36 -29.43 5.62
C PRO A 503 5.65 -29.51 4.81
N PHE A 504 5.83 -28.58 3.86
CA PHE A 504 7.03 -28.46 3.05
C PHE A 504 7.82 -27.20 3.40
N GLU A 505 9.16 -27.26 3.28
CA GLU A 505 10.07 -26.10 3.36
C GLU A 505 9.91 -25.24 4.63
N GLY A 506 9.49 -25.85 5.76
CA GLY A 506 9.26 -25.12 7.02
C GLY A 506 7.98 -24.27 7.06
N HIS A 507 7.15 -24.29 6.01
CA HIS A 507 5.91 -23.51 5.91
C HIS A 507 4.70 -24.17 6.61
N GLY A 508 4.96 -25.05 7.58
CA GLY A 508 3.94 -25.61 8.48
C GLY A 508 3.66 -24.71 9.68
N GLY A 509 2.55 -24.95 10.37
CA GLY A 509 2.31 -24.34 11.69
C GLY A 509 0.88 -24.48 12.19
N PHE A 510 0.73 -24.27 13.49
CA PHE A 510 -0.55 -24.33 14.22
C PHE A 510 -1.53 -23.28 13.68
N ALA A 511 -2.70 -23.72 13.23
CA ALA A 511 -3.66 -22.91 12.47
C ALA A 511 -4.05 -21.57 13.12
N PRO A 512 -4.23 -21.47 14.46
CA PRO A 512 -4.47 -20.18 15.12
C PRO A 512 -3.37 -19.13 14.94
N TRP A 513 -2.09 -19.52 14.88
CA TRP A 513 -1.00 -18.56 14.62
C TRP A 513 -1.07 -17.98 13.22
N TRP A 514 -1.47 -18.80 12.24
CA TRP A 514 -1.64 -18.36 10.86
C TRP A 514 -2.87 -17.49 10.64
N LEU A 515 -3.95 -17.71 11.40
CA LEU A 515 -5.06 -16.77 11.45
C LEU A 515 -4.58 -15.40 11.94
N LEU A 516 -3.77 -15.36 13.01
CA LEU A 516 -3.16 -14.12 13.50
C LEU A 516 -2.21 -13.50 12.47
N THR A 517 -1.42 -14.32 11.77
CA THR A 517 -0.59 -13.86 10.64
C THR A 517 -1.47 -13.18 9.60
N TYR A 518 -2.53 -13.82 9.10
CA TYR A 518 -3.41 -13.19 8.09
C TYR A 518 -4.14 -11.96 8.60
N LEU A 519 -4.57 -11.94 9.87
CA LEU A 519 -5.17 -10.76 10.49
C LEU A 519 -4.22 -9.56 10.55
N VAL A 520 -2.91 -9.79 10.59
CA VAL A 520 -1.88 -8.74 10.53
C VAL A 520 -1.47 -8.45 9.08
N THR A 521 -1.22 -9.49 8.29
CA THR A 521 -0.74 -9.40 6.92
C THR A 521 -1.76 -8.71 6.02
N ILE A 522 -3.06 -9.04 6.09
CA ILE A 522 -4.09 -8.42 5.24
C ILE A 522 -4.11 -6.89 5.41
N PRO A 523 -4.27 -6.32 6.63
CA PRO A 523 -4.26 -4.87 6.76
C PRO A 523 -2.88 -4.27 6.44
N LEU A 524 -1.78 -4.93 6.76
CA LEU A 524 -0.43 -4.41 6.46
C LEU A 524 -0.17 -4.34 4.94
N THR A 525 -0.53 -5.40 4.23
CA THR A 525 -0.34 -5.53 2.77
C THR A 525 -1.33 -4.72 1.94
N MET A 526 -2.40 -4.26 2.59
CA MET A 526 -3.37 -3.30 2.06
C MET A 526 -3.09 -1.86 2.51
N LEU A 527 -2.03 -1.57 3.28
CA LEU A 527 -1.67 -0.18 3.58
C LEU A 527 -1.38 0.59 2.28
N PRO A 528 -1.76 1.87 2.15
CA PRO A 528 -2.46 2.70 3.13
C PRO A 528 -3.96 2.42 3.26
N TRP A 529 -4.55 1.68 2.33
CA TRP A 529 -5.99 1.49 2.16
C TRP A 529 -6.68 0.83 3.36
N SER A 530 -5.97 -0.03 4.10
CA SER A 530 -6.51 -0.69 5.29
C SER A 530 -6.88 0.28 6.42
N LEU A 531 -6.30 1.49 6.46
CA LEU A 531 -6.68 2.52 7.44
C LEU A 531 -8.10 3.06 7.21
N LEU A 532 -8.66 2.83 6.02
CA LEU A 532 -10.07 3.11 5.74
C LEU A 532 -11.03 1.99 6.13
N LEU A 533 -10.56 0.81 6.53
CA LEU A 533 -11.43 -0.32 6.85
C LEU A 533 -12.54 0.03 7.86
N PRO A 534 -12.30 0.81 8.94
CA PRO A 534 -13.37 1.22 9.86
C PRO A 534 -14.45 2.08 9.18
N TRP A 535 -14.07 2.95 8.25
CA TRP A 535 -15.00 3.81 7.51
C TRP A 535 -15.72 3.04 6.40
N ALA A 536 -15.02 2.15 5.70
CA ALA A 536 -15.60 1.22 4.75
C ALA A 536 -16.65 0.32 5.42
N TRP A 537 -16.32 -0.27 6.58
CA TRP A 537 -17.23 -1.09 7.38
C TRP A 537 -18.46 -0.32 7.85
N ARG A 538 -18.27 0.92 8.35
CA ARG A 538 -19.38 1.80 8.73
C ARG A 538 -20.26 2.13 7.54
N THR A 539 -19.69 2.41 6.36
CA THR A 539 -20.45 2.72 5.15
C THR A 539 -21.22 1.52 4.63
N VAL A 540 -20.63 0.32 4.68
CA VAL A 540 -21.30 -0.94 4.33
C VAL A 540 -22.44 -1.24 5.31
N ARG A 541 -22.27 -0.95 6.60
CA ARG A 541 -23.33 -1.05 7.61
C ARG A 541 -24.39 0.06 7.53
N SER A 542 -24.01 1.30 7.28
CA SER A 542 -24.89 2.47 7.31
C SER A 542 -25.63 2.69 6.00
N ARG A 543 -25.11 2.18 4.88
CA ARG A 543 -25.87 2.04 3.64
C ARG A 543 -26.97 1.00 3.73
N ALA A 544 -27.20 0.35 4.89
CA ALA A 544 -28.45 -0.30 5.25
C ALA A 544 -29.62 0.70 5.41
N VAL A 545 -29.74 1.66 4.49
CA VAL A 545 -30.94 2.44 4.28
C VAL A 545 -31.73 1.70 3.21
N ASP A 546 -32.92 1.26 3.59
CA ASP A 546 -33.88 0.63 2.69
C ASP A 546 -34.11 1.50 1.45
N VAL A 547 -33.74 0.98 0.28
CA VAL A 547 -34.34 1.42 -0.97
C VAL A 547 -35.61 0.60 -1.17
N ALA A 548 -36.57 0.81 -0.25
CA ALA A 548 -37.96 0.43 -0.43
C ALA A 548 -38.69 1.66 -1.00
N ALA A 549 -38.45 1.98 -2.26
CA ALA A 549 -39.33 2.82 -3.08
C ALA A 549 -38.80 2.90 -4.51
N VAL A 550 -39.21 1.97 -5.38
CA VAL A 550 -39.82 2.29 -6.68
C VAL A 550 -40.80 1.15 -6.97
N GLY A 551 -42.06 1.39 -6.64
CA GLY A 551 -43.16 0.52 -7.04
C GLY A 551 -43.43 0.60 -8.55
N ALA A 552 -44.10 -0.44 -9.04
CA ALA A 552 -44.72 -0.58 -10.36
C ALA A 552 -43.74 -0.58 -11.56
N ALA A 553 -43.19 -1.76 -11.86
CA ALA A 553 -42.68 -2.06 -13.19
C ALA A 553 -43.87 -2.14 -14.18
N GLY A 554 -44.02 -1.11 -15.02
CA GLY A 554 -44.82 -1.21 -16.23
C GLY A 554 -44.19 -2.20 -17.23
N PRO A 555 -44.95 -2.67 -18.24
CA PRO A 555 -44.45 -3.62 -19.23
C PRO A 555 -43.35 -2.93 -20.06
N GLY A 556 -42.10 -3.32 -19.85
CA GLY A 556 -40.92 -2.73 -20.51
C GLY A 556 -39.66 -2.61 -19.64
N ALA A 557 -39.68 -3.01 -18.37
CA ALA A 557 -38.53 -2.92 -17.47
C ALA A 557 -37.36 -3.84 -17.86
N SER A 558 -36.14 -3.32 -17.70
CA SER A 558 -34.85 -3.93 -18.09
C SER A 558 -34.60 -5.33 -17.53
N THR A 559 -33.81 -6.13 -18.25
CA THR A 559 -33.37 -7.49 -17.89
C THR A 559 -32.42 -7.55 -16.68
N GLU A 560 -32.07 -6.42 -16.05
CA GLU A 560 -31.18 -6.38 -14.90
C GLU A 560 -31.95 -6.62 -13.59
N ARG A 561 -31.46 -7.56 -12.77
CA ARG A 561 -32.02 -7.75 -11.42
C ARG A 561 -31.90 -6.46 -10.60
N PRO A 562 -32.86 -6.15 -9.71
CA PRO A 562 -32.78 -4.99 -8.82
C PRO A 562 -31.46 -4.99 -8.04
N PRO A 563 -30.92 -3.81 -7.66
CA PRO A 563 -29.68 -3.70 -6.90
C PRO A 563 -29.69 -4.62 -5.68
N LEU A 564 -28.54 -5.23 -5.37
CA LEU A 564 -28.41 -6.03 -4.15
C LEU A 564 -28.73 -5.17 -2.94
N THR A 565 -29.47 -5.75 -1.99
CA THR A 565 -29.64 -5.08 -0.69
C THR A 565 -28.27 -4.93 -0.03
N PRO A 566 -28.05 -3.88 0.77
CA PRO A 566 -26.79 -3.67 1.50
C PRO A 566 -26.37 -4.91 2.28
N LYS A 567 -27.33 -5.59 2.92
CA LYS A 567 -27.12 -6.85 3.64
C LYS A 567 -26.61 -7.99 2.74
N ALA A 568 -27.16 -8.11 1.53
CA ALA A 568 -26.72 -9.14 0.58
C ALA A 568 -25.34 -8.82 -0.02
N THR A 569 -25.04 -7.55 -0.28
CA THR A 569 -23.70 -7.10 -0.71
C THR A 569 -22.65 -7.37 0.39
N SER A 570 -22.96 -7.09 1.65
CA SER A 570 -22.06 -7.39 2.78
C SER A 570 -21.79 -8.89 2.90
N ARG A 571 -22.83 -9.73 2.80
CA ARG A 571 -22.70 -11.19 2.85
C ARG A 571 -21.86 -11.73 1.71
N LEU A 572 -22.01 -11.18 0.51
CA LEU A 572 -21.20 -11.54 -0.63
C LEU A 572 -19.71 -11.27 -0.39
N LEU A 573 -19.37 -10.03 -0.03
CA LEU A 573 -17.98 -9.61 0.17
C LEU A 573 -17.35 -10.35 1.36
N LEU A 574 -18.08 -10.49 2.47
CA LEU A 574 -17.62 -11.25 3.63
C LEU A 574 -17.50 -12.74 3.33
N GLY A 575 -18.42 -13.33 2.57
CA GLY A 575 -18.35 -14.73 2.20
C GLY A 575 -17.13 -15.05 1.34
N TRP A 576 -16.76 -14.14 0.44
CA TRP A 576 -15.53 -14.26 -0.34
C TRP A 576 -14.28 -14.13 0.55
N ALA A 577 -14.15 -13.02 1.28
CA ALA A 577 -12.98 -12.77 2.13
C ALA A 577 -12.81 -13.84 3.22
N LEU A 578 -13.87 -14.15 3.98
CA LEU A 578 -13.81 -15.16 5.03
C LEU A 578 -13.60 -16.56 4.47
N GLY A 579 -14.17 -16.89 3.31
CA GLY A 579 -13.96 -18.20 2.68
C GLY A 579 -12.51 -18.42 2.26
N VAL A 580 -11.88 -17.40 1.68
CA VAL A 580 -10.45 -17.46 1.30
C VAL A 580 -9.56 -17.53 2.55
N VAL A 581 -9.77 -16.65 3.53
CA VAL A 581 -9.00 -16.66 4.79
C VAL A 581 -9.16 -17.99 5.52
N ALA A 582 -10.39 -18.50 5.68
CA ALA A 582 -10.64 -19.76 6.37
C ALA A 582 -9.95 -20.93 5.67
N THR A 583 -10.02 -20.99 4.34
CA THR A 583 -9.39 -22.07 3.57
C THR A 583 -7.88 -22.06 3.76
N PHE A 584 -7.20 -20.93 3.54
CA PHE A 584 -5.74 -20.87 3.68
C PHE A 584 -5.26 -20.91 5.12
N THR A 585 -6.10 -20.60 6.10
CA THR A 585 -5.81 -20.82 7.52
C THR A 585 -5.74 -22.33 7.85
N VAL A 586 -6.56 -23.15 7.18
CA VAL A 586 -6.65 -24.59 7.46
C VAL A 586 -5.66 -25.41 6.64
N VAL A 587 -5.28 -24.97 5.44
CA VAL A 587 -4.31 -25.66 4.58
C VAL A 587 -2.95 -25.80 5.28
N ILE A 588 -2.28 -26.94 5.14
CA ILE A 588 -1.05 -27.26 5.87
C ILE A 588 0.12 -26.35 5.47
N SER A 589 0.39 -26.22 4.16
CA SER A 589 1.42 -25.35 3.61
C SER A 589 0.89 -23.93 3.39
N LYS A 590 1.50 -22.92 4.03
CA LYS A 590 0.95 -21.56 4.05
C LYS A 590 1.99 -20.50 3.65
N LEU A 591 1.57 -19.54 2.82
CA LEU A 591 2.36 -18.37 2.48
C LEU A 591 1.57 -17.09 2.82
N PRO A 592 2.25 -15.99 3.21
CA PRO A 592 1.59 -14.73 3.58
C PRO A 592 0.71 -14.15 2.48
N HIS A 593 1.04 -14.39 1.21
CA HIS A 593 0.36 -13.79 0.05
C HIS A 593 -0.90 -14.55 -0.42
N TYR A 594 -1.20 -15.73 0.14
CA TYR A 594 -2.35 -16.54 -0.30
C TYR A 594 -3.72 -15.88 -0.08
N VAL A 595 -3.81 -14.93 0.84
CA VAL A 595 -5.04 -14.19 1.16
C VAL A 595 -5.29 -12.99 0.23
N LEU A 596 -4.44 -12.76 -0.78
CA LEU A 596 -4.62 -11.62 -1.68
C LEU A 596 -5.98 -11.57 -2.41
N PRO A 597 -6.62 -12.69 -2.80
CA PRO A 597 -7.95 -12.62 -3.42
C PRO A 597 -9.10 -12.13 -2.50
N CYS A 598 -8.83 -11.77 -1.24
CA CYS A 598 -9.84 -11.33 -0.25
C CYS A 598 -10.28 -9.87 -0.39
#